data_AF-A0A9D0VJQ5-F1
#
_entry.id   AF-A0A9D0VJQ5-F1
#
_cell.length_a   1.000
_cell.length_b   1.000
_cell.length_c   1.000
_cell.angle_alpha   90.00
_cell.angle_beta   90.00
_cell.angle_gamma   90.00
#
_symmetry.space_group_name_H-M   'P 1'
#
loop_
_entity.id
_entity.type
_entity.pdbx_description
1 polymer ?
#
loop_
_entity_poly.entity_id
_entity_poly.type
_entity_poly.pdbx_seq_one_letter_code
_entity_poly.pdbx_strand_id
1 'polypeptide(L)'
;MRLFFSLLLSIPACTPPCQQVCRKVLFDCQLDSERVALLECEQSCDRQETLYRQWQDDEKLALFMEHRRCLARSTCEEIRDGLCYDGFEDLFIFDLDKVLPPQSDPTPPPGETGAIEETGSDTGAAAR
;
A
#
# COMPACT_ATOMS: atom_id res chain seq x y z
N MET A 1 25.21 -10.29 49.17
CA MET A 1 23.98 -9.93 48.43
C MET A 1 24.26 -8.67 47.62
N ARG A 2 24.51 -8.79 46.32
CA ARG A 2 24.55 -7.63 45.40
C ARG A 2 23.15 -7.47 44.85
N LEU A 3 22.41 -6.49 45.37
CA LEU A 3 21.10 -6.13 44.88
C LEU A 3 21.26 -5.44 43.52
N PHE A 4 20.65 -6.09 42.53
CA PHE A 4 19.96 -5.53 41.38
C PHE A 4 19.66 -4.04 41.48
N PHE A 5 20.00 -3.27 40.45
CA PHE A 5 19.04 -2.46 39.70
C PHE A 5 19.75 -1.91 38.44
N SER A 6 19.88 -2.76 37.42
CA SER A 6 20.12 -2.29 36.05
C SER A 6 18.89 -1.52 35.61
N LEU A 7 18.87 -0.23 35.93
CA LEU A 7 17.95 0.75 35.37
C LEU A 7 18.35 0.97 33.91
N LEU A 8 18.02 0.00 33.05
CA LEU A 8 17.96 0.20 31.61
C LEU A 8 16.89 1.27 31.39
N LEU A 9 17.34 2.50 31.16
CA LEU A 9 16.53 3.60 30.65
C LEU A 9 15.78 3.09 29.42
N SER A 10 14.50 2.78 29.59
CA SER A 10 13.54 2.72 28.49
C SER A 10 13.36 4.14 27.98
N ILE A 11 14.30 4.61 27.16
CA ILE A 11 14.08 5.80 26.33
C ILE A 11 12.76 5.51 25.62
N PRO A 12 11.71 6.35 25.76
CA PRO A 12 10.51 6.17 24.97
C PRO A 12 10.98 6.16 23.53
N ALA A 13 10.91 4.99 22.89
CA ALA A 13 11.45 4.82 21.56
C ALA A 13 10.59 5.69 20.65
N CYS A 14 11.06 6.91 20.39
CA CYS A 14 10.38 7.85 19.52
C CYS A 14 10.02 7.09 18.25
N THR A 15 8.73 7.01 17.95
CA THR A 15 8.29 6.38 16.72
C THR A 15 8.72 7.28 15.58
N PRO A 16 9.55 6.80 14.63
CA PRO A 16 10.05 7.63 13.54
C PRO A 16 8.88 8.08 12.65
N PRO A 17 8.80 9.36 12.22
CA PRO A 17 7.70 9.86 11.38
C PRO A 17 7.58 9.09 10.06
N CYS A 18 6.37 9.02 9.50
CA CYS A 18 6.08 8.29 8.26
C CYS A 18 6.96 8.74 7.10
N GLN A 19 7.16 10.05 6.95
CA GLN A 19 8.10 10.64 5.99
C GLN A 19 9.52 10.06 6.08
N GLN A 20 10.05 9.91 7.30
CA GLN A 20 11.41 9.39 7.47
C GLN A 20 11.49 7.93 7.02
N VAL A 21 10.51 7.11 7.40
CA VAL A 21 10.46 5.68 7.06
C VAL A 21 10.28 5.50 5.55
N CYS A 22 9.31 6.19 4.95
CA CYS A 22 9.03 6.12 3.52
C CYS A 22 10.23 6.57 2.69
N ARG A 23 10.92 7.65 3.11
CA ARG A 23 12.12 8.11 2.40
C ARG A 23 13.21 7.04 2.40
N LYS A 24 13.43 6.38 3.53
CA LYS A 24 14.43 5.31 3.64
C LYS A 24 14.08 4.12 2.75
N VAL A 25 12.86 3.60 2.85
CA VAL A 25 12.42 2.42 2.08
C VAL A 25 12.49 2.68 0.58
N LEU A 26 11.98 3.84 0.13
CA LEU A 26 11.87 4.17 -1.30
C LEU A 26 13.19 4.64 -1.91
N PHE A 27 13.93 5.54 -1.25
CA PHE A 27 15.12 6.16 -1.86
C PHE A 27 16.43 5.53 -1.40
N ASP A 28 16.57 5.24 -0.11
CA ASP A 28 17.84 4.71 0.41
C ASP A 28 17.96 3.22 0.09
N CYS A 29 16.86 2.47 0.25
CA CYS A 29 16.84 1.03 0.04
C CYS A 29 16.34 0.59 -1.35
N GLN A 30 15.74 1.51 -2.12
CA GLN A 30 15.24 1.25 -3.49
C GLN A 30 14.33 0.00 -3.57
N LEU A 31 13.53 -0.23 -2.53
CA LEU A 31 12.72 -1.44 -2.39
C LEU A 31 11.42 -1.40 -3.19
N ASP A 32 11.09 -0.25 -3.78
CA ASP A 32 9.95 -0.12 -4.66
C ASP A 32 10.45 0.23 -6.06
N SER A 33 10.35 -0.74 -6.96
CA SER A 33 11.00 -0.67 -8.27
C SER A 33 10.14 -0.02 -9.33
N GLU A 34 8.86 0.33 -9.11
CA GLU A 34 8.05 0.89 -10.20
C GLU A 34 7.05 2.02 -9.92
N ARG A 35 6.34 2.19 -8.79
CA ARG A 35 5.15 3.09 -8.83
C ARG A 35 4.76 3.89 -7.59
N VAL A 36 5.26 3.62 -6.39
CA VAL A 36 4.80 4.35 -5.20
C VAL A 36 5.56 5.67 -5.06
N ALA A 37 4.87 6.79 -5.26
CA ALA A 37 5.42 8.10 -4.98
C ALA A 37 5.61 8.27 -3.45
N LEU A 38 6.66 8.99 -3.02
CA LEU A 38 6.91 9.27 -1.59
C LEU A 38 5.65 9.75 -0.86
N LEU A 39 4.88 10.63 -1.49
CA LEU A 39 3.65 11.17 -0.95
C LEU A 39 2.59 10.09 -0.67
N GLU A 40 2.48 9.09 -1.54
CA GLU A 40 1.52 8.00 -1.38
C GLU A 40 1.91 7.07 -0.22
N CYS A 41 3.20 6.76 -0.10
CA CYS A 41 3.71 6.03 1.06
C CYS A 41 3.43 6.78 2.37
N GLU A 42 3.73 8.08 2.42
CA GLU A 42 3.50 8.92 3.59
C GLU A 42 2.02 8.94 3.98
N GLN A 43 1.13 9.21 3.01
CA GLN A 43 -0.31 9.25 3.26
C GLN A 43 -0.86 7.89 3.69
N SER A 44 -0.37 6.78 3.11
CA SER A 44 -0.80 5.45 3.51
C SER A 44 -0.38 5.14 4.95
N CYS A 45 0.86 5.47 5.30
CA CYS A 45 1.39 5.30 6.66
C CYS A 45 0.60 6.13 7.69
N ASP A 46 0.32 7.40 7.39
CA ASP A 46 -0.45 8.28 8.29
C ASP A 46 -1.93 7.83 8.43
N ARG A 47 -2.54 7.37 7.33
CA ARG A 47 -3.91 6.82 7.35
C ARG A 47 -4.00 5.57 8.21
N GLN A 48 -3.04 4.66 8.14
CA GLN A 48 -3.02 3.46 8.97
C GLN A 48 -2.88 3.80 10.46
N GLU A 49 -1.96 4.71 10.81
CA GLU A 49 -1.82 5.15 12.20
C GLU A 49 -3.13 5.74 12.74
N THR A 50 -3.76 6.62 11.95
CA THR A 50 -5.02 7.26 12.30
C THR A 50 -6.14 6.24 12.49
N LEU A 51 -6.21 5.24 11.61
CA LEU A 51 -7.23 4.20 11.64
C LEU A 51 -7.11 3.32 12.90
N TYR A 52 -5.91 2.87 13.27
CA TYR A 52 -5.72 2.12 14.52
C TYR A 52 -6.07 2.95 15.76
N ARG A 53 -5.71 4.24 15.77
CA ARG A 53 -6.10 5.15 16.85
C ARG A 53 -7.62 5.32 16.95
N GLN A 54 -8.32 5.48 15.83
CA GLN A 54 -9.78 5.64 15.79
C GLN A 54 -10.50 4.38 16.26
N TRP A 55 -10.00 3.21 15.89
CA TRP A 55 -10.54 1.93 16.34
C TRP A 55 -10.20 1.60 17.78
N GLN A 56 -9.32 2.39 18.42
CA GLN A 56 -8.78 2.12 19.76
C GLN A 56 -8.13 0.73 19.82
N ASP A 57 -7.53 0.32 18.70
CA ASP A 57 -6.81 -0.94 18.59
C ASP A 57 -5.35 -0.69 19.01
N ASP A 58 -5.13 -0.64 20.32
CA ASP A 58 -3.84 -0.34 20.92
C ASP A 58 -2.77 -1.39 20.55
N GLU A 59 -3.19 -2.64 20.33
CA GLU A 59 -2.31 -3.72 19.90
C GLU A 59 -1.79 -3.48 18.48
N LYS A 60 -2.70 -3.24 17.52
CA LYS A 60 -2.27 -2.92 16.15
C LYS A 60 -1.51 -1.61 16.05
N LEU A 61 -1.87 -0.61 16.85
CA LEU A 61 -1.13 0.64 16.92
C LEU A 61 0.30 0.40 17.43
N ALA A 62 0.49 -0.40 18.48
CA ALA A 62 1.81 -0.74 19.00
C ALA A 62 2.63 -1.54 17.97
N LEU A 63 2.05 -2.55 17.34
CA LEU A 63 2.68 -3.33 16.26
C LEU A 63 3.09 -2.44 15.09
N PHE A 64 2.23 -1.52 14.66
CA PHE A 64 2.53 -0.58 13.58
C PHE A 64 3.68 0.37 13.93
N MET A 65 3.72 0.88 15.15
CA MET A 65 4.84 1.70 15.62
C MET A 65 6.14 0.91 15.66
N GLU A 66 6.10 -0.36 16.06
CA GLU A 66 7.29 -1.21 16.10
C GLU A 66 7.79 -1.56 14.70
N HIS A 67 6.88 -1.85 13.77
CA HIS A 67 7.20 -2.04 12.35
C HIS A 67 7.96 -0.83 11.78
N ARG A 68 7.46 0.39 12.02
CA ARG A 68 8.13 1.63 11.61
C ARG A 68 9.51 1.82 12.24
N ARG A 69 9.67 1.42 13.52
CA ARG A 69 10.98 1.46 14.18
C ARG A 69 11.94 0.44 13.56
N CYS A 70 11.47 -0.75 13.20
CA CYS A 70 12.27 -1.75 12.49
C CYS A 70 12.77 -1.16 11.17
N LEU A 71 11.86 -0.68 10.31
CA LEU A 71 12.23 -0.09 9.02
C LEU A 71 13.21 1.08 9.14
N ALA A 72 13.07 1.91 10.17
CA ALA A 72 14.00 3.03 10.39
C ALA A 72 15.40 2.56 10.82
N ARG A 73 15.51 1.48 11.60
CA ARG A 73 16.76 1.06 12.24
C ARG A 73 17.52 0.00 11.43
N SER A 74 16.83 -0.89 10.76
CA SER A 74 17.42 -2.01 10.01
C SER A 74 18.17 -1.53 8.77
N THR A 75 19.12 -2.33 8.28
CA THR A 75 19.82 -2.08 7.01
C THR A 75 18.90 -2.34 5.82
N CYS A 76 19.27 -1.86 4.64
CA CYS A 76 18.47 -2.10 3.44
C CYS A 76 18.48 -3.58 3.02
N GLU A 77 19.57 -4.30 3.30
CA GLU A 77 19.65 -5.76 3.14
C GLU A 77 18.66 -6.45 4.08
N GLU A 78 18.68 -6.10 5.37
CA GLU A 78 17.78 -6.70 6.37
C GLU A 78 16.30 -6.47 6.03
N ILE A 79 15.96 -5.27 5.56
CA ILE A 79 14.58 -4.97 5.13
C ILE A 79 14.23 -5.79 3.88
N ARG A 80 15.13 -5.88 2.89
CA ARG A 80 14.93 -6.67 1.65
C ARG A 80 14.77 -8.16 1.94
N ASP A 81 15.47 -8.65 2.94
CA ASP A 81 15.44 -10.05 3.38
C ASP A 81 14.20 -10.38 4.21
N GLY A 82 13.30 -9.42 4.43
CA GLY A 82 12.00 -9.66 5.08
C GLY A 82 11.98 -9.43 6.58
N LEU A 83 13.09 -9.07 7.23
CA LEU A 83 13.19 -9.02 8.69
C LEU A 83 12.22 -8.05 9.38
N CYS A 84 11.79 -7.01 8.67
CA CYS A 84 10.81 -6.07 9.19
C CYS A 84 9.37 -6.38 8.79
N TYR A 85 9.11 -7.46 8.06
CA TYR A 85 7.78 -7.88 7.61
C TYR A 85 7.28 -9.13 8.37
N ASP A 86 8.21 -9.98 8.82
CA ASP A 86 7.92 -11.13 9.67
C ASP A 86 7.29 -10.70 11.00
N GLY A 87 6.11 -11.23 11.33
CA GLY A 87 5.37 -10.90 12.55
C GLY A 87 4.57 -9.59 12.49
N PHE A 88 4.54 -8.92 11.35
CA PHE A 88 3.71 -7.73 11.09
C PHE A 88 2.62 -8.00 10.03
N GLU A 89 2.37 -9.27 9.73
CA GLU A 89 1.44 -9.77 8.71
C GLU A 89 -0.02 -9.34 8.97
N ASP A 90 -0.35 -9.10 10.25
CA ASP A 90 -1.69 -8.65 10.69
C ASP A 90 -1.90 -7.13 10.61
N LEU A 91 -0.86 -6.37 10.24
CA LEU A 91 -1.02 -4.97 9.87
C LEU A 91 -1.74 -4.90 8.53
N PHE A 92 -2.69 -3.98 8.41
CA PHE A 92 -3.36 -3.70 7.13
C PHE A 92 -2.35 -3.17 6.12
N ILE A 93 -1.70 -4.07 5.38
CA ILE A 93 -1.18 -3.75 4.06
C ILE A 93 -2.46 -3.55 3.24
N PHE A 94 -2.82 -2.29 3.00
CA PHE A 94 -3.78 -2.01 1.94
C PHE A 94 -3.17 -2.60 0.66
N ASP A 95 -3.68 -3.76 0.24
CA ASP A 95 -3.67 -4.17 -1.16
C ASP A 95 -4.05 -2.92 -1.96
N LEU A 96 -3.08 -2.27 -2.61
CA LEU A 96 -3.34 -1.12 -3.47
C LEU A 96 -4.38 -1.48 -4.55
N ASP A 97 -4.53 -2.77 -4.87
CA ASP A 97 -5.53 -3.32 -5.77
C ASP A 97 -6.98 -3.22 -5.27
N LYS A 98 -7.22 -2.98 -3.97
CA LYS A 98 -8.57 -2.91 -3.38
C LYS A 98 -9.05 -1.50 -3.02
N VAL A 99 -8.19 -0.48 -3.15
CA VAL A 99 -8.53 0.92 -2.82
C VAL A 99 -8.94 1.72 -4.06
N LEU A 100 -8.63 1.24 -5.26
CA LEU A 100 -9.24 1.79 -6.46
C LEU A 100 -10.70 1.31 -6.50
N PRO A 101 -11.72 2.20 -6.47
CA PRO A 101 -13.01 1.80 -6.97
C PRO A 101 -12.78 1.24 -8.40
N PRO A 102 -13.52 0.21 -8.83
CA PRO A 102 -13.48 -0.17 -10.24
C PRO A 102 -13.71 1.12 -11.02
N GLN A 103 -12.73 1.53 -11.82
CA GLN A 103 -12.93 2.56 -12.81
C GLN A 103 -14.00 1.96 -13.71
N SER A 104 -15.26 2.28 -13.41
CA SER A 104 -16.37 1.94 -14.27
C SER A 104 -15.99 2.48 -15.63
N ASP A 105 -15.91 1.59 -16.60
CA ASP A 105 -15.62 1.89 -17.99
C ASP A 105 -16.28 3.21 -18.39
N PRO A 106 -15.62 4.08 -19.17
CA PRO A 106 -16.26 5.27 -19.67
C PRO A 106 -17.47 4.84 -20.49
N THR A 107 -18.66 4.97 -19.91
CA THR A 107 -19.93 4.88 -20.62
C THR A 107 -19.82 5.80 -21.83
N PRO A 108 -19.89 5.28 -23.07
CA PRO A 108 -19.86 6.14 -24.24
C PRO A 108 -21.08 7.08 -24.20
N PRO A 109 -20.92 8.35 -24.60
CA PRO A 109 -22.02 9.31 -24.58
C PRO A 109 -23.19 8.80 -25.45
N PRO A 110 -24.44 9.03 -25.03
CA PRO A 110 -25.59 8.61 -25.82
C PRO A 110 -25.77 9.59 -26.98
N GLY A 111 -25.47 9.12 -28.18
CA GLY A 111 -25.91 9.78 -29.41
C GLY A 111 -24.82 9.99 -30.43
N GLU A 112 -24.63 9.00 -31.29
CA GLU A 112 -24.48 9.27 -32.72
C GLU A 112 -24.93 8.03 -33.50
N THR A 113 -26.24 7.97 -33.78
CA THR A 113 -26.81 7.08 -34.80
C THR A 113 -26.35 7.61 -36.16
N GLY A 114 -25.15 7.23 -36.57
CA GLY A 114 -24.61 7.43 -37.91
C GLY A 114 -24.99 6.25 -38.79
N ALA A 115 -25.90 6.50 -39.72
CA ALA A 115 -26.32 5.58 -40.78
C ALA A 115 -25.19 5.34 -41.79
N ILE A 116 -25.06 4.09 -42.24
CA ILE A 116 -24.54 3.63 -43.55
C ILE A 116 -24.82 2.12 -43.61
N GLU A 117 -25.20 1.47 -44.71
CA GLU A 117 -25.69 1.80 -46.03
C GLU A 117 -26.07 0.42 -46.60
N GLU A 118 -27.35 0.10 -46.77
CA GLU A 118 -27.75 -1.15 -47.44
C GLU A 118 -27.50 -0.99 -48.94
N THR A 119 -26.41 -1.58 -49.43
CA THR A 119 -26.15 -1.77 -50.86
C THR A 119 -26.04 -3.26 -51.19
N GLY A 120 -27.19 -3.82 -51.59
CA GLY A 120 -27.40 -4.52 -52.88
C GLY A 120 -26.67 -5.84 -53.20
N SER A 121 -27.47 -6.75 -53.81
CA SER A 121 -27.09 -7.78 -54.79
C SER A 121 -26.24 -8.96 -54.26
N ASP A 122 -26.45 -10.22 -54.59
CA ASP A 122 -27.16 -10.83 -55.71
C ASP A 122 -27.28 -12.36 -55.47
N THR A 123 -28.27 -12.97 -56.13
CA THR A 123 -28.38 -14.35 -56.64
C THR A 123 -27.87 -15.59 -55.87
N GLY A 124 -28.76 -16.58 -55.78
CA GLY A 124 -28.41 -17.98 -55.54
C GLY A 124 -29.61 -18.92 -55.67
N ALA A 125 -29.89 -19.37 -56.89
CA ALA A 125 -30.98 -20.26 -57.24
C ALA A 125 -30.74 -21.74 -56.87
N ALA A 126 -31.86 -22.45 -56.72
CA ALA A 126 -32.10 -23.88 -56.97
C ALA A 126 -31.53 -24.94 -56.00
N ALA A 127 -32.42 -25.78 -55.44
CA ALA A 127 -32.68 -27.11 -56.01
C ALA A 127 -33.78 -27.88 -55.25
N ARG A 128 -34.82 -28.24 -56.03
CA ARG A 128 -35.66 -29.46 -56.00
C ARG A 128 -36.43 -29.86 -54.75
#